data_AF-A0A2N5W6G5-F1
#
_entry.id   AF-A0A2N5W6G5-F1
#
_cell.length_a   1.000
_cell.length_b   1.000
_cell.length_c   1.000
_cell.angle_alpha   90.00
_cell.angle_beta   90.00
_cell.angle_gamma   90.00
#
_symmetry.space_group_name_H-M   'P 1'
#
loop_
_entity.id
_entity.type
_entity.pdbx_description
1 polymer ?
#
loop_
_entity_poly.entity_id
_entity_poly.type
_entity_poly.pdbx_seq_one_letter_code
_entity_poly.pdbx_strand_id
1 'polypeptide(L)'
;MFLRSVYLAIALLAFASTPSNADSPSSPEDLEELPTTLSLTSAMQDPSMHLVKDYILGDPAAQQKTYVKVFQSNTKPSGSTLAKRDSSPPTTPLNGGKHIDLTPAPCTSKACYPGSFAGPHKTDCDVIVAAQFNSTGLLTAFPGTWVFVHSGTCVVVFQHPVGKPEYNYILDYKWSSLGNIMLELMKKCMSKPSAQSIGGACKIKRYQEFKFQNVLISLQRYIDPTQ
;
A
#
# COMPACT_ATOMS: atom_id res chain seq x y z
N MET A 1 73.22 -20.71 32.19
CA MET A 1 73.86 -19.42 31.93
C MET A 1 73.04 -18.68 30.88
N PHE A 2 72.45 -17.56 31.30
CA PHE A 2 71.87 -16.51 30.45
C PHE A 2 72.91 -16.02 29.41
N LEU A 3 72.64 -15.34 28.29
CA LEU A 3 71.71 -14.26 27.99
C LEU A 3 71.90 -13.95 26.48
N ARG A 4 70.86 -13.71 25.68
CA ARG A 4 70.95 -12.74 24.56
C ARG A 4 69.61 -12.06 24.35
N SER A 5 69.60 -10.81 24.77
CA SER A 5 68.58 -9.80 24.55
C SER A 5 68.48 -9.47 23.06
N VAL A 6 67.26 -9.39 22.54
CA VAL A 6 66.96 -8.58 21.35
C VAL A 6 65.74 -7.73 21.68
N TYR A 7 65.99 -6.43 21.83
CA TYR A 7 64.96 -5.39 21.90
C TYR A 7 64.39 -5.20 20.49
N LEU A 8 63.06 -5.24 20.36
CA LEU A 8 62.38 -4.60 19.23
C LEU A 8 61.29 -3.67 19.78
N ALA A 9 61.48 -2.39 19.52
CA ALA A 9 60.60 -1.30 19.90
C ALA A 9 59.29 -1.36 19.09
N ILE A 10 58.16 -1.24 19.78
CA ILE A 10 56.84 -1.07 19.18
C ILE A 10 56.70 0.41 18.85
N ALA A 11 56.76 0.76 17.56
CA ALA A 11 56.38 2.08 17.09
C ALA A 11 54.85 2.15 16.97
N LEU A 12 54.23 2.97 17.83
CA LEU A 12 52.83 3.38 17.71
C LEU A 12 52.69 4.29 16.50
N LEU A 13 52.07 3.80 15.42
CA LEU A 13 51.60 4.65 14.33
C LEU A 13 50.34 5.38 14.81
N ALA A 14 50.51 6.65 15.15
CA ALA A 14 49.43 7.61 15.25
C ALA A 14 48.84 7.82 13.85
N PHE A 15 47.65 7.30 13.60
CA PHE A 15 46.87 7.69 12.42
C PHE A 15 46.26 9.06 12.70
N ALA A 16 46.84 10.06 12.02
CA ALA A 16 46.28 11.39 11.90
C ALA A 16 44.92 11.33 11.18
N SER A 17 44.00 12.09 11.75
CA SER A 17 42.68 12.44 11.23
C SER A 17 42.70 12.88 9.76
N THR A 18 41.84 12.26 8.95
CA THR A 18 41.24 12.93 7.79
C THR A 18 39.73 13.05 8.02
N PRO A 19 39.15 14.20 7.62
CA PRO A 19 37.81 14.60 8.04
C PRO A 19 36.75 13.76 7.37
N SER A 20 35.82 13.26 8.19
CA SER A 20 34.52 12.77 7.79
C SER A 20 33.84 13.87 6.96
N ASN A 21 33.64 13.60 5.66
CA ASN A 21 32.71 14.40 4.88
C ASN A 21 31.34 14.23 5.52
N ALA A 22 30.81 15.34 5.99
CA ALA A 22 29.46 15.48 6.49
C ALA A 22 28.47 15.08 5.38
N ASP A 23 27.66 14.07 5.64
CA ASP A 23 26.28 14.12 5.19
C ASP A 23 25.50 14.88 6.26
N SER A 24 24.88 15.96 5.82
CA SER A 24 24.04 16.83 6.65
C SER A 24 22.95 16.00 7.34
N PRO A 25 22.49 16.38 8.55
CA PRO A 25 21.36 15.70 9.17
C PRO A 25 20.16 15.84 8.23
N SER A 26 19.74 14.72 7.66
CA SER A 26 18.50 14.63 6.91
C SER A 26 17.39 15.17 7.81
N SER A 27 16.61 16.09 7.25
CA SER A 27 15.41 16.65 7.85
C SER A 27 14.55 15.54 8.47
N PRO A 28 13.84 15.78 9.59
CA PRO A 28 12.97 14.79 10.25
C PRO A 28 11.81 14.25 9.39
N GLU A 29 11.69 14.65 8.13
CA GLU A 29 10.61 14.28 7.20
C GLU A 29 10.87 13.00 6.40
N ASP A 30 12.10 12.43 6.43
CA ASP A 30 12.49 11.26 5.62
C ASP A 30 12.41 9.90 6.33
N LEU A 31 11.87 9.85 7.55
CA LEU A 31 11.34 8.60 8.08
C LEU A 31 9.98 8.35 7.41
N GLU A 32 9.98 7.94 6.14
CA GLU A 32 8.77 7.45 5.46
C GLU A 32 8.26 6.23 6.23
N GLU A 33 7.32 6.46 7.14
CA GLU A 33 6.56 5.42 7.81
C GLU A 33 5.97 4.51 6.73
N LEU A 34 6.28 3.23 6.82
CA LEU A 34 5.85 2.23 5.85
C LEU A 34 4.32 2.26 5.80
N PRO A 35 3.68 2.38 4.62
CA PRO A 35 2.24 2.53 4.57
C PRO A 35 1.54 1.29 5.11
N THR A 36 0.96 1.40 6.31
CA THR A 36 0.16 0.33 6.91
C THR A 36 -1.11 0.13 6.09
N THR A 37 -1.37 -1.12 5.75
CA THR A 37 -2.47 -1.51 4.88
C THR A 37 -3.31 -2.57 5.59
N LEU A 38 -4.64 -2.48 5.48
CA LEU A 38 -5.54 -3.51 5.96
C LEU A 38 -5.46 -4.75 5.04
N SER A 39 -5.32 -5.93 5.64
CA SER A 39 -5.36 -7.20 4.89
C SER A 39 -6.81 -7.62 4.60
N LEU A 40 -7.02 -8.45 3.56
CA LEU A 40 -8.36 -8.96 3.22
C LEU A 40 -8.95 -9.77 4.37
N THR A 41 -8.14 -10.64 4.98
CA THR A 41 -8.57 -11.45 6.13
C THR A 41 -8.98 -10.57 7.31
N SER A 42 -8.21 -9.51 7.61
CA SER A 42 -8.55 -8.55 8.65
C SER A 42 -9.87 -7.84 8.35
N ALA A 43 -10.09 -7.40 7.10
CA ALA A 43 -11.34 -6.76 6.71
C ALA A 43 -12.56 -7.71 6.81
N MET A 44 -12.38 -9.00 6.52
CA MET A 44 -13.44 -10.00 6.67
C MET A 44 -13.80 -10.31 8.13
N GLN A 45 -12.85 -10.11 9.05
CA GLN A 45 -13.01 -10.41 10.48
C GLN A 45 -13.37 -9.17 11.31
N ASP A 46 -13.18 -7.97 10.77
CA ASP A 46 -13.45 -6.72 11.47
C ASP A 46 -14.96 -6.43 11.50
N PRO A 47 -15.60 -6.38 12.68
CA PRO A 47 -17.04 -6.12 12.80
C PRO A 47 -17.44 -4.71 12.36
N SER A 48 -16.48 -3.78 12.24
CA SER A 48 -16.71 -2.43 11.74
C SER A 48 -16.70 -2.33 10.21
N MET A 49 -16.22 -3.37 9.52
CA MET A 49 -16.21 -3.45 8.06
C MET A 49 -17.39 -4.28 7.57
N HIS A 50 -18.03 -3.81 6.49
CA HIS A 50 -19.07 -4.58 5.82
C HIS A 50 -18.81 -4.66 4.33
N LEU A 51 -19.08 -5.84 3.77
CA LEU A 51 -18.97 -6.10 2.34
C LEU A 51 -20.13 -5.42 1.61
N VAL A 52 -19.82 -4.50 0.69
CA VAL A 52 -20.83 -3.76 -0.10
C VAL A 52 -20.91 -4.24 -1.55
N LYS A 53 -19.82 -4.79 -2.10
CA LYS A 53 -19.81 -5.37 -3.45
C LYS A 53 -18.90 -6.60 -3.49
N ASP A 54 -19.33 -7.62 -4.22
CA ASP A 54 -18.55 -8.82 -4.54
C ASP A 54 -18.82 -9.19 -6.01
N TYR A 55 -17.80 -9.17 -6.85
CA TYR A 55 -17.94 -9.45 -8.29
C TYR A 55 -16.64 -9.93 -8.92
N ILE A 56 -16.73 -10.50 -10.12
CA ILE A 56 -15.57 -10.93 -10.91
C ILE A 56 -15.12 -9.79 -11.82
N LEU A 57 -13.82 -9.49 -11.82
CA LEU A 57 -13.19 -8.57 -12.77
C LEU A 57 -12.61 -9.36 -13.95
N GLY A 58 -12.90 -8.93 -15.16
CA GLY A 58 -12.45 -9.59 -16.39
C GLY A 58 -13.44 -10.65 -16.88
N ASP A 59 -12.92 -11.68 -17.55
CA ASP A 59 -13.74 -12.74 -18.15
C ASP A 59 -14.28 -13.72 -17.09
N PRO A 60 -15.61 -13.84 -16.91
CA PRO A 60 -16.19 -14.79 -15.96
C PRO A 60 -16.00 -16.26 -16.35
N ALA A 61 -15.64 -16.56 -17.60
CA ALA A 61 -15.35 -17.91 -18.10
C ALA A 61 -13.87 -18.31 -17.95
N ALA A 62 -13.00 -17.40 -17.49
CA ALA A 62 -11.60 -17.71 -17.26
C ALA A 62 -11.43 -18.83 -16.22
N GLN A 63 -10.46 -19.73 -16.46
CA GLN A 63 -10.15 -20.82 -15.53
C GLN A 63 -9.70 -20.30 -14.16
N GLN A 64 -8.87 -19.26 -14.15
CA GLN A 64 -8.48 -18.54 -12.95
C GLN A 64 -9.13 -17.16 -12.96
N LYS A 65 -9.95 -16.90 -11.95
CA LYS A 65 -10.79 -15.69 -11.85
C LYS A 65 -10.12 -14.64 -10.97
N THR A 66 -10.38 -13.37 -11.28
CA THR A 66 -10.05 -12.24 -10.40
C THR A 66 -11.31 -11.77 -9.70
N TYR A 67 -11.31 -11.79 -8.38
CA TYR A 67 -12.44 -11.36 -7.56
C TYR A 67 -12.20 -9.96 -7.02
N VAL A 68 -13.26 -9.17 -6.94
CA VAL A 68 -13.26 -7.84 -6.35
C VAL A 68 -14.24 -7.80 -5.19
N LYS A 69 -13.72 -7.50 -4.01
CA LYS A 69 -14.50 -7.29 -2.79
C LYS A 69 -14.32 -5.86 -2.31
N VAL A 70 -15.43 -5.14 -2.19
CA VAL A 70 -15.45 -3.77 -1.68
C VAL A 70 -15.98 -3.79 -0.27
N PHE A 71 -15.17 -3.37 0.68
CA PHE A 71 -15.56 -3.16 2.06
C PHE A 71 -15.70 -1.68 2.36
N GLN A 72 -16.64 -1.35 3.23
CA GLN A 72 -16.83 0.00 3.73
C GLN A 72 -16.83 -0.02 5.26
N SER A 73 -16.16 0.97 5.86
CA SER A 73 -16.14 1.14 7.31
C SER A 73 -17.41 1.80 7.80
N ASN A 74 -17.98 1.27 8.89
CA ASN A 74 -19.11 1.82 9.62
C ASN A 74 -18.70 2.86 10.68
N THR A 75 -17.40 2.98 10.97
CA THR A 75 -16.92 3.98 11.92
C THR A 75 -16.92 5.36 11.27
N LYS A 76 -17.78 6.26 11.77
CA LYS A 76 -17.61 7.71 11.55
C LYS A 76 -16.17 8.07 11.98
N PRO A 77 -15.48 8.98 11.26
CA PRO A 77 -14.14 9.37 11.63
C PRO A 77 -14.15 9.86 13.08
N SER A 78 -13.27 9.31 13.91
CA SER A 78 -13.01 9.77 15.28
C SER A 78 -12.40 11.18 15.24
N GLY A 79 -13.23 12.17 14.93
CA GLY A 79 -13.06 13.53 15.41
C GLY A 79 -13.72 13.57 16.78
N SER A 80 -12.91 13.58 17.83
CA SER A 80 -13.32 13.91 19.19
C SER A 80 -14.26 15.13 19.19
N THR A 81 -15.57 14.87 19.22
CA THR A 81 -16.56 15.83 19.67
C THR A 81 -17.59 15.04 20.47
N LEU A 82 -17.54 15.23 21.78
CA LEU A 82 -18.65 14.99 22.69
C LEU A 82 -19.82 15.87 22.21
N ALA A 83 -20.57 15.39 21.23
CA ALA A 83 -21.79 16.02 20.78
C ALA A 83 -22.86 14.93 20.58
N LYS A 84 -23.71 14.87 21.60
CA LYS A 84 -25.13 14.48 21.63
C LYS A 84 -25.61 13.54 20.50
N ARG A 85 -25.96 12.34 20.94
CA ARG A 85 -26.84 11.33 20.34
C ARG A 85 -27.97 11.98 19.50
N ASP A 86 -28.25 11.36 18.35
CA ASP A 86 -29.27 11.68 17.34
C ASP A 86 -28.76 12.43 16.10
N SER A 87 -27.97 11.73 15.28
CA SER A 87 -27.95 12.02 13.83
C SER A 87 -27.60 10.76 13.07
N SER A 88 -28.50 10.38 12.15
CA SER A 88 -28.36 9.33 11.15
C SER A 88 -26.97 9.31 10.50
N PRO A 89 -26.53 8.18 9.93
CA PRO A 89 -25.29 8.12 9.17
C PRO A 89 -25.31 9.20 8.07
N PRO A 90 -24.26 10.02 7.88
CA PRO A 90 -24.18 10.92 6.76
C PRO A 90 -23.85 10.04 5.57
N THR A 91 -24.88 9.62 4.83
CA THR A 91 -24.73 8.92 3.55
C THR A 91 -24.25 9.89 2.45
N THR A 92 -24.13 11.18 2.76
CA THR A 92 -23.75 12.23 1.83
C THR A 92 -22.26 12.56 1.98
N PRO A 93 -21.43 12.41 0.93
CA PRO A 93 -20.04 12.85 0.97
C PRO A 93 -19.99 14.34 1.29
N LEU A 94 -19.15 14.74 2.25
CA LEU A 94 -19.10 16.12 2.75
C LEU A 94 -18.73 17.15 1.65
N ASN A 95 -18.13 16.70 0.54
CA ASN A 95 -17.84 17.48 -0.67
C ASN A 95 -18.89 17.33 -1.77
N GLY A 96 -20.16 17.12 -1.41
CA GLY A 96 -21.29 17.05 -2.37
C GLY A 96 -21.19 15.91 -3.38
N GLY A 97 -20.39 14.87 -3.09
CA GLY A 97 -20.14 13.77 -4.03
C GLY A 97 -19.22 14.13 -5.20
N LYS A 98 -18.35 15.14 -5.07
CA LYS A 98 -17.36 15.45 -6.12
C LYS A 98 -16.50 14.22 -6.45
N HIS A 99 -16.51 13.84 -7.72
CA HIS A 99 -15.65 12.83 -8.30
C HIS A 99 -14.30 13.43 -8.70
N ILE A 100 -13.22 12.71 -8.40
CA ILE A 100 -11.87 13.00 -8.88
C ILE A 100 -11.40 11.77 -9.64
N ASP A 101 -11.13 11.95 -10.94
CA ASP A 101 -10.46 10.93 -11.74
C ASP A 101 -8.96 10.93 -11.39
N LEU A 102 -8.53 9.86 -10.73
CA LEU A 102 -7.12 9.59 -10.43
C LEU A 102 -6.38 9.00 -11.62
N THR A 103 -6.93 9.01 -12.83
CA THR A 103 -6.22 8.54 -14.02
C THR A 103 -5.48 9.69 -14.71
N PRO A 104 -4.14 9.61 -14.95
CA PRO A 104 -3.19 8.55 -14.60
C PRO A 104 -2.27 8.96 -13.43
N ALA A 105 -2.83 9.20 -12.24
CA ALA A 105 -2.10 9.62 -11.05
C ALA A 105 -0.97 8.64 -10.70
N PRO A 106 0.30 9.08 -10.78
CA PRO A 106 1.42 8.23 -10.41
C PRO A 106 1.50 8.08 -8.89
N CYS A 107 2.21 7.05 -8.44
CA CYS A 107 2.61 6.95 -7.05
C CYS A 107 3.49 8.15 -6.67
N THR A 108 3.14 8.84 -5.60
CA THR A 108 4.00 9.84 -4.98
C THR A 108 5.22 9.18 -4.32
N SER A 109 5.02 8.03 -3.68
CA SER A 109 6.11 7.19 -3.17
C SER A 109 5.77 5.71 -3.25
N LYS A 110 6.81 4.86 -3.25
CA LYS A 110 6.70 3.39 -3.38
C LYS A 110 7.65 2.71 -2.40
N ALA A 111 7.15 1.82 -1.57
CA ALA A 111 7.92 1.05 -0.60
C ALA A 111 7.62 -0.45 -0.74
N CYS A 112 8.60 -1.29 -0.37
CA CYS A 112 8.38 -2.74 -0.30
C CYS A 112 8.16 -3.13 1.16
N TYR A 113 7.22 -4.03 1.39
CA TYR A 113 6.98 -4.56 2.73
C TYR A 113 8.11 -5.52 3.10
N PRO A 114 8.89 -5.27 4.17
CA PRO A 114 9.91 -6.20 4.62
C PRO A 114 9.25 -7.41 5.26
N GLY A 115 9.86 -8.59 5.12
CA GLY A 115 9.39 -9.80 5.78
C GLY A 115 10.12 -11.04 5.30
N SER A 116 10.32 -11.99 6.22
CA SER A 116 10.93 -13.29 5.91
C SER A 116 9.96 -14.31 5.33
N PHE A 117 8.65 -14.00 5.32
CA PHE A 117 7.63 -14.85 4.73
C PHE A 117 7.68 -14.80 3.20
N ALA A 118 7.14 -15.82 2.54
CA ALA A 118 7.00 -15.80 1.09
C ALA A 118 6.01 -14.70 0.67
N GLY A 119 6.37 -13.88 -0.32
CA GLY A 119 5.45 -12.98 -1.01
C GLY A 119 4.41 -13.75 -1.85
N PRO A 120 3.45 -13.06 -2.48
CA PRO A 120 2.46 -13.73 -3.35
C PRO A 120 3.13 -14.41 -4.55
N HIS A 121 2.51 -15.45 -5.10
CA HIS A 121 3.01 -16.05 -6.34
C HIS A 121 2.84 -15.09 -7.51
N LYS A 122 3.90 -14.93 -8.31
CA LYS A 122 3.87 -14.03 -9.46
C LYS A 122 2.75 -14.38 -10.45
N THR A 123 2.52 -15.67 -10.69
CA THR A 123 1.47 -16.15 -11.61
C THR A 123 0.08 -15.69 -11.19
N ASP A 124 -0.21 -15.71 -9.88
CA ASP A 124 -1.49 -15.24 -9.34
C ASP A 124 -1.65 -13.72 -9.52
N CYS A 125 -0.56 -12.98 -9.32
CA CYS A 125 -0.53 -11.54 -9.55
C CYS A 125 -0.68 -11.17 -11.03
N ASP A 126 -0.06 -11.93 -11.94
CA ASP A 126 -0.19 -11.73 -13.38
C ASP A 126 -1.65 -11.85 -13.86
N VAL A 127 -2.45 -12.72 -13.23
CA VAL A 127 -3.90 -12.85 -13.51
C VAL A 127 -4.66 -11.57 -13.14
N ILE A 128 -4.37 -10.99 -11.98
CA ILE A 128 -4.98 -9.72 -11.57
C ILE A 128 -4.60 -8.59 -12.53
N VAL A 129 -3.31 -8.50 -12.88
CA VAL A 129 -2.81 -7.50 -13.84
C VAL A 129 -3.54 -7.63 -15.18
N ALA A 130 -3.65 -8.84 -15.71
CA ALA A 130 -4.33 -9.11 -16.97
C ALA A 130 -5.82 -8.70 -16.91
N ALA A 131 -6.51 -9.05 -15.82
CA ALA A 131 -7.91 -8.65 -15.61
C ALA A 131 -8.07 -7.12 -15.54
N GLN A 132 -7.13 -6.43 -14.91
CA GLN A 132 -7.14 -4.97 -14.81
C GLN A 132 -6.91 -4.28 -16.17
N PHE A 133 -5.99 -4.79 -16.99
CA PHE A 133 -5.76 -4.24 -18.35
C PHE A 133 -6.91 -4.52 -19.31
N ASN A 134 -7.53 -5.69 -19.21
CA ASN A 134 -8.63 -6.08 -20.08
C ASN A 134 -9.97 -5.44 -19.67
N SER A 135 -10.03 -4.77 -18.52
CA SER A 135 -11.22 -4.05 -18.07
C SER A 135 -11.27 -2.64 -18.67
N THR A 136 -12.41 -2.30 -19.28
CA THR A 136 -12.69 -0.95 -19.82
C THR A 136 -13.30 0.00 -18.78
N GLY A 137 -13.60 -0.49 -17.58
CA GLY A 137 -14.32 0.24 -16.54
C GLY A 137 -13.45 1.09 -15.62
N LEU A 138 -14.12 1.75 -14.68
CA LEU A 138 -13.52 2.49 -13.58
C LEU A 138 -13.72 1.71 -12.27
N LEU A 139 -12.72 1.78 -11.39
CA LEU A 139 -12.91 1.62 -9.97
C LEU A 139 -13.47 2.94 -9.42
N THR A 140 -14.66 2.91 -8.82
CA THR A 140 -15.21 4.04 -8.04
C THR A 140 -15.13 3.71 -6.56
N ALA A 141 -14.32 4.47 -5.83
CA ALA A 141 -14.08 4.30 -4.40
C ALA A 141 -14.61 5.50 -3.61
N PHE A 142 -15.56 5.25 -2.71
CA PHE A 142 -16.08 6.26 -1.79
C PHE A 142 -15.14 6.44 -0.60
N PRO A 143 -15.15 7.59 0.09
CA PRO A 143 -14.43 7.74 1.35
C PRO A 143 -14.79 6.62 2.34
N GLY A 144 -13.78 6.05 2.99
CA GLY A 144 -13.93 4.91 3.90
C GLY A 144 -14.10 3.57 3.21
N THR A 145 -13.60 3.41 1.98
CA THR A 145 -13.67 2.13 1.26
C THR A 145 -12.30 1.48 1.10
N TRP A 146 -12.32 0.15 1.17
CA TRP A 146 -11.20 -0.73 0.87
C TRP A 146 -11.64 -1.69 -0.23
N VAL A 147 -10.95 -1.64 -1.37
CA VAL A 147 -11.23 -2.50 -2.51
C VAL A 147 -10.12 -3.52 -2.65
N PHE A 148 -10.49 -4.77 -2.42
CA PHE A 148 -9.60 -5.92 -2.52
C PHE A 148 -9.84 -6.60 -3.85
N VAL A 149 -8.79 -6.66 -4.67
CA VAL A 149 -8.76 -7.41 -5.93
C VAL A 149 -7.85 -8.59 -5.73
N HIS A 150 -8.37 -9.81 -5.79
CA HIS A 150 -7.59 -11.01 -5.44
C HIS A 150 -7.77 -12.17 -6.42
N SER A 151 -6.72 -12.98 -6.52
CA SER A 151 -6.66 -14.23 -7.27
C SER A 151 -5.59 -15.09 -6.63
N GLY A 152 -5.89 -16.35 -6.32
CA GLY A 152 -4.96 -17.27 -5.65
C GLY A 152 -4.33 -16.64 -4.41
N THR A 153 -2.99 -16.60 -4.38
CA THR A 153 -2.21 -16.04 -3.28
C THR A 153 -1.98 -14.52 -3.35
N CYS A 154 -2.44 -13.85 -4.41
CA CYS A 154 -2.18 -12.44 -4.65
C CYS A 154 -3.41 -11.59 -4.30
N VAL A 155 -3.19 -10.49 -3.58
CA VAL A 155 -4.21 -9.46 -3.36
C VAL A 155 -3.64 -8.06 -3.57
N VAL A 156 -4.40 -7.24 -4.28
CA VAL A 156 -4.19 -5.80 -4.40
C VAL A 156 -5.28 -5.09 -3.63
N VAL A 157 -4.88 -4.15 -2.78
CA VAL A 157 -5.80 -3.36 -1.97
C VAL A 157 -5.69 -1.90 -2.38
N PHE A 158 -6.78 -1.34 -2.90
CA PHE A 158 -6.96 0.09 -3.02
C PHE A 158 -7.66 0.60 -1.77
N GLN A 159 -7.04 1.57 -1.10
CA GLN A 159 -7.53 2.12 0.16
C GLN A 159 -7.83 3.59 -0.01
N HIS A 160 -9.03 3.94 0.38
CA HIS A 160 -9.46 5.33 0.49
C HIS A 160 -10.08 5.53 1.88
N PRO A 161 -9.26 5.61 2.95
CA PRO A 161 -9.77 5.78 4.30
C PRO A 161 -10.50 7.12 4.44
N VAL A 162 -11.45 7.20 5.36
CA VAL A 162 -12.07 8.49 5.70
C VAL A 162 -11.00 9.38 6.32
N GLY A 163 -10.66 10.46 5.62
CA GLY A 163 -9.72 11.45 6.10
C GLY A 163 -10.44 12.64 6.73
N LYS A 164 -9.73 13.76 6.79
CA LYS A 164 -10.39 15.03 7.12
C LYS A 164 -11.51 15.36 6.12
N PRO A 165 -12.59 16.03 6.57
CA PRO A 165 -13.66 16.60 5.75
C PRO A 165 -13.26 17.03 4.32
N GLU A 166 -12.21 17.83 4.20
CA GLU A 166 -11.73 18.42 2.95
C GLU A 166 -11.14 17.41 1.94
N TYR A 167 -10.86 16.17 2.36
CA TYR A 167 -10.29 15.10 1.53
C TYR A 167 -11.28 14.00 1.18
N ASN A 168 -12.55 14.15 1.57
CA ASN A 168 -13.61 13.16 1.34
C ASN A 168 -14.23 13.30 -0.06
N TYR A 169 -13.43 13.00 -1.09
CA TYR A 169 -13.86 12.92 -2.50
C TYR A 169 -14.25 11.50 -2.89
N ILE A 170 -15.07 11.35 -3.93
CA ILE A 170 -15.23 10.07 -4.61
C ILE A 170 -14.05 9.93 -5.58
N LEU A 171 -13.33 8.82 -5.52
CA LEU A 171 -12.17 8.59 -6.36
C LEU A 171 -12.54 7.62 -7.47
N ASP A 172 -12.41 8.06 -8.72
CA ASP A 172 -12.50 7.18 -9.88
C ASP A 172 -11.10 6.83 -10.37
N TYR A 173 -10.89 5.58 -10.78
CA TYR A 173 -9.60 5.17 -11.32
C TYR A 173 -9.77 4.08 -12.40
N LYS A 174 -9.22 4.28 -13.59
CA LYS A 174 -9.20 3.23 -14.63
C LYS A 174 -8.47 2.00 -14.14
N TRP A 175 -9.10 0.83 -14.33
CA TRP A 175 -8.50 -0.46 -13.97
C TRP A 175 -7.14 -0.67 -14.63
N SER A 176 -6.98 -0.30 -15.90
CA SER A 176 -5.71 -0.41 -16.61
C SER A 176 -4.59 0.42 -15.98
N SER A 177 -4.89 1.55 -15.36
CA SER A 177 -3.90 2.36 -14.65
C SER A 177 -3.52 1.76 -13.28
N LEU A 178 -4.47 1.12 -12.59
CA LEU A 178 -4.14 0.27 -11.44
C LEU A 178 -3.24 -0.91 -11.83
N GLY A 179 -3.47 -1.51 -13.00
CA GLY A 179 -2.61 -2.55 -13.58
C GLY A 179 -1.17 -2.08 -13.79
N ASN A 180 -0.97 -0.85 -14.28
CA ASN A 180 0.37 -0.26 -14.37
C ASN A 180 1.05 -0.12 -13.01
N ILE A 181 0.34 0.40 -12.00
CA ILE A 181 0.89 0.51 -10.63
C ILE A 181 1.26 -0.88 -10.08
N MET A 182 0.42 -1.87 -10.33
CA MET A 182 0.68 -3.25 -9.89
C MET A 182 1.94 -3.82 -10.53
N LEU A 183 2.13 -3.65 -11.84
CA LEU A 183 3.36 -4.05 -12.54
C LEU A 183 4.60 -3.38 -11.96
N GLU A 184 4.52 -2.08 -11.64
CA GLU A 184 5.63 -1.35 -11.04
C GLU A 184 5.98 -1.88 -9.63
N LEU A 185 4.97 -2.20 -8.82
CA LEU A 185 5.17 -2.80 -7.50
C LEU A 185 5.75 -4.21 -7.59
N MET A 186 5.25 -5.05 -8.49
CA MET A 186 5.81 -6.39 -8.76
C MET A 186 7.27 -6.30 -9.20
N LYS A 187 7.59 -5.38 -10.12
CA LYS A 187 8.96 -5.14 -10.59
C LYS A 187 9.88 -4.70 -9.45
N LYS A 188 9.41 -3.79 -8.58
CA LYS A 188 10.23 -3.25 -7.49
C LYS A 188 10.41 -4.24 -6.35
N CYS A 189 9.34 -4.92 -5.94
CA CYS A 189 9.29 -5.65 -4.67
C CYS A 189 9.35 -7.17 -4.80
N MET A 190 8.97 -7.75 -5.94
CA MET A 190 8.96 -9.22 -6.11
C MET A 190 10.08 -9.75 -6.99
N SER A 191 10.75 -8.88 -7.76
CA SER A 191 11.74 -9.33 -8.77
C SER A 191 13.10 -9.71 -8.17
N LYS A 192 13.31 -9.49 -6.86
CA LYS A 192 14.57 -9.78 -6.16
C LYS A 192 14.34 -10.82 -5.06
N PRO A 193 14.77 -12.08 -5.25
CA PRO A 193 14.60 -13.14 -4.26
C PRO A 193 15.26 -12.84 -2.90
N SER A 194 16.35 -12.09 -2.91
CA SER A 194 17.11 -11.73 -1.70
C SER A 194 16.50 -10.57 -0.89
N ALA A 195 15.50 -9.86 -1.44
CA ALA A 195 15.00 -8.63 -0.84
C ALA A 195 14.06 -8.85 0.37
N GLN A 196 13.80 -10.10 0.77
CA GLN A 196 12.90 -10.46 1.88
C GLN A 196 11.64 -9.57 1.87
N SER A 197 10.91 -9.61 0.74
CA SER A 197 9.75 -8.77 0.54
C SER A 197 8.48 -9.60 0.39
N ILE A 198 7.47 -9.23 1.17
CA ILE A 198 6.16 -9.88 1.19
C ILE A 198 5.13 -9.15 0.31
N GLY A 199 5.57 -8.13 -0.43
CA GLY A 199 4.71 -7.24 -1.22
C GLY A 199 5.21 -5.80 -1.21
N GLY A 200 4.34 -4.85 -1.50
CA GLY A 200 4.70 -3.43 -1.47
C GLY A 200 3.52 -2.49 -1.55
N ALA A 201 3.78 -1.21 -1.41
CA ALA A 201 2.76 -0.17 -1.48
C ALA A 201 3.20 1.02 -2.31
N CYS A 202 2.19 1.62 -2.92
CA CYS A 202 2.20 2.87 -3.65
C CYS A 202 1.30 3.85 -2.90
N LYS A 203 1.84 5.02 -2.54
CA LYS A 203 1.07 6.10 -1.91
C LYS A 203 0.78 7.21 -2.91
N ILE A 204 -0.46 7.67 -2.95
CA ILE A 204 -0.86 8.85 -3.74
C ILE A 204 -1.16 9.96 -2.74
N LYS A 205 -0.19 10.86 -2.48
CA LYS A 205 -0.37 12.00 -1.55
C LYS A 205 -1.05 13.18 -2.23
N ARG A 206 -0.88 13.33 -3.55
CA ARG A 206 -1.40 14.43 -4.34
C ARG A 206 -1.60 14.04 -5.81
N TYR A 207 -2.54 14.70 -6.47
CA TYR A 207 -2.73 14.65 -7.92
C TYR A 207 -3.34 15.98 -8.37
N GLN A 208 -2.70 16.65 -9.33
CA GLN A 208 -3.05 18.01 -9.74
C GLN A 208 -3.11 18.95 -8.51
N GLU A 209 -4.20 19.70 -8.32
CA GLU A 209 -4.44 20.55 -7.15
C GLU A 209 -4.90 19.79 -5.91
N PHE A 210 -5.27 18.50 -6.04
CA PHE A 210 -5.84 17.72 -4.95
C PHE A 210 -4.78 17.10 -4.07
N LYS A 211 -5.04 17.13 -2.77
CA LYS A 211 -4.27 16.41 -1.74
C LYS A 211 -5.13 15.29 -1.19
N PHE A 212 -4.48 14.17 -0.86
CA PHE A 212 -5.16 13.01 -0.30
C PHE A 212 -4.47 12.56 0.98
N GLN A 213 -5.28 12.07 1.91
CA GLN A 213 -4.79 11.48 3.15
C GLN A 213 -4.85 9.97 3.03
N ASN A 214 -3.68 9.34 2.92
CA ASN A 214 -3.53 7.89 2.95
C ASN A 214 -4.30 7.12 1.86
N VAL A 215 -4.40 7.68 0.66
CA VAL A 215 -4.76 6.87 -0.52
C VAL A 215 -3.59 5.95 -0.86
N LEU A 216 -3.82 4.65 -0.70
CA LEU A 216 -2.79 3.62 -0.78
C LEU A 216 -3.23 2.51 -1.74
N ILE A 217 -2.28 2.06 -2.56
CA ILE A 217 -2.42 0.86 -3.37
C ILE A 217 -1.35 -0.11 -2.88
N SER A 218 -1.76 -1.24 -2.34
CA SER A 218 -0.84 -2.21 -1.77
C SER A 218 -0.98 -3.58 -2.43
N LEU A 219 0.15 -4.21 -2.70
CA LEU A 219 0.30 -5.59 -3.14
C LEU A 219 0.69 -6.43 -1.93
N GLN A 220 -0.07 -7.48 -1.63
CA GLN A 220 0.15 -8.34 -0.47
C GLN A 220 -0.05 -9.80 -0.85
N ARG A 221 0.47 -10.70 0.00
CA ARG A 221 0.08 -12.11 -0.02
C ARG A 221 -1.25 -12.29 0.72
N TYR A 222 -2.14 -13.05 0.10
CA TYR A 222 -3.37 -13.56 0.69
C TYR A 222 -3.29 -15.09 0.72
N ILE A 223 -3.87 -15.69 1.75
CA ILE A 223 -4.10 -17.13 1.81
C ILE A 223 -5.57 -17.26 2.12
N ASP A 224 -6.31 -17.87 1.20
CA ASP A 224 -7.72 -18.15 1.41
C ASP A 224 -7.86 -19.09 2.62
N PRO A 225 -8.57 -18.70 3.69
CA PRO A 225 -8.72 -19.53 4.88
C PRO A 225 -9.50 -20.82 4.63
N THR A 226 -10.09 -21.01 3.44
CA THR A 226 -10.78 -22.24 3.04
C THR A 226 -9.91 -23.26 2.31
N GLN A 227 -8.62 -22.95 2.09
CA GLN A 227 -7.63 -23.86 1.50
C GLN A 227 -6.77 -24.57 2.55
#